data_AF-A0A355H9N9-F1
#
_entry.id   AF-A0A355H9N9-F1
#
_cell.length_a   1.000
_cell.length_b   1.000
_cell.length_c   1.000
_cell.angle_alpha   90.00
_cell.angle_beta   90.00
_cell.angle_gamma   90.00
#
_symmetry.space_group_name_H-M   'P 1'
#
loop_
_entity.id
_entity.type
_entity.pdbx_description
1 polymer ?
#
loop_
_entity_poly.entity_id
_entity_poly.type
_entity_poly.pdbx_seq_one_letter_code
_entity_poly.pdbx_strand_id
1 'polypeptide(L)'
;MIFSNKFVKPLLFLISLVFKTFVLFRIHAYKKAWLKTNRVKTPVISVGNLTVGGTGKTPVVDFLVREFQRVQKYPAILSRGYKRKNAAIQQRFRFCEDNTIDPAFFGDEPYLLAMRNPEVPVYVGSSRTITAHSAEENDNPDVLILDDAYQHLSIHRDLNLLLIDAVQGFGNRHLLPYGALREPENQWKRADAIIITKSNLASSDSVMQMLQHELKVSCPIFNFNYEVQGLTRLDGKAHLNLKEIKNKRLLLTSGIAQPKGFERLLEQHGVEITGTIEFPDHHDYHG
;
A
#
# COMPACT_ATOMS: atom_id res chain seq x y z
N MET A 1 -0.17 -8.30 17.68
CA MET A 1 0.99 -9.11 18.13
C MET A 1 0.46 -10.49 18.52
N ILE A 2 0.68 -11.52 17.69
CA ILE A 2 -0.08 -12.81 17.76
C ILE A 2 0.62 -13.92 18.57
N PHE A 3 1.82 -13.72 19.12
CA PHE A 3 2.49 -14.80 19.88
C PHE A 3 2.83 -14.36 21.31
N SER A 4 1.85 -14.56 22.21
CA SER A 4 1.96 -14.32 23.66
C SER A 4 2.75 -15.41 24.40
N ASN A 5 3.08 -16.52 23.72
CA ASN A 5 3.75 -17.65 24.36
C ASN A 5 5.28 -17.42 24.42
N LYS A 6 5.84 -17.35 25.63
CA LYS A 6 7.28 -17.07 25.88
C LYS A 6 8.21 -18.06 25.18
N PHE A 7 7.76 -19.29 24.93
CA PHE A 7 8.54 -20.33 24.24
C PHE A 7 8.57 -20.17 22.72
N VAL A 8 7.58 -19.49 22.12
CA VAL A 8 7.47 -19.35 20.66
C VAL A 8 8.34 -18.19 20.16
N LYS A 9 8.56 -17.16 20.99
CA LYS A 9 9.34 -15.97 20.60
C LYS A 9 10.80 -16.28 20.18
N PRO A 10 11.59 -17.08 20.92
CA PRO A 10 12.95 -17.44 20.50
C PRO A 10 12.98 -18.20 19.17
N LEU A 11 12.02 -19.11 18.96
CA LEU A 11 11.90 -19.86 17.71
C LEU A 11 11.57 -18.93 16.52
N LEU A 12 10.59 -18.04 16.67
CA LEU A 12 10.25 -17.05 15.65
C LEU A 12 11.43 -16.12 15.34
N PHE A 13 12.19 -15.74 16.37
CA PHE A 13 13.40 -14.93 16.20
C PHE A 13 14.43 -15.68 15.34
N LEU A 14 14.72 -16.95 15.64
CA LEU A 14 15.65 -17.77 14.87
C LEU A 14 15.19 -17.93 13.41
N ILE A 15 13.91 -18.20 13.19
CA ILE A 15 13.33 -18.26 11.83
C ILE A 15 13.50 -16.91 11.12
N SER A 16 13.35 -15.79 11.82
CA SER A 16 13.56 -14.46 11.22
C SER A 16 15.00 -14.22 10.78
N LEU A 17 15.99 -14.81 11.47
CA LEU A 17 17.39 -14.73 11.07
C LEU A 17 17.64 -15.50 9.77
N VAL A 18 17.07 -16.70 9.64
CA VAL A 18 17.12 -17.48 8.40
C VAL A 18 16.46 -16.71 7.26
N PHE A 19 15.26 -16.16 7.49
CA PHE A 19 14.56 -15.34 6.51
C PHE A 19 15.38 -14.10 6.11
N LYS A 20 16.00 -13.41 7.08
CA LYS A 20 16.89 -12.27 6.84
C LYS A 20 18.05 -12.64 5.92
N THR A 21 18.66 -13.81 6.12
CA THR A 21 19.76 -14.29 5.25
C THR A 21 19.29 -14.47 3.81
N PHE A 22 18.14 -15.10 3.57
CA PHE A 22 17.57 -15.24 2.23
C PHE A 22 17.24 -13.89 1.58
N VAL A 23 16.65 -12.97 2.34
CA VAL A 23 16.31 -11.62 1.85
C VAL A 23 17.59 -10.86 1.47
N LEU A 24 18.60 -10.85 2.33
CA LEU A 24 19.88 -10.17 2.07
C LEU A 24 20.61 -10.78 0.89
N PHE A 25 20.62 -12.12 0.78
CA PHE A 25 21.21 -12.81 -0.36
C PHE A 25 20.52 -12.42 -1.66
N ARG A 26 19.19 -12.43 -1.69
CA ARG A 26 18.41 -12.00 -2.87
C ARG A 26 18.73 -10.55 -3.26
N ILE A 27 18.73 -9.63 -2.30
CA ILE A 27 19.06 -8.21 -2.55
C ILE A 27 20.48 -8.08 -3.11
N HIS A 28 21.45 -8.83 -2.54
CA HIS A 28 22.82 -8.85 -3.01
C HIS A 28 22.94 -9.39 -4.43
N ALA A 29 22.21 -10.46 -4.75
CA ALA A 29 22.19 -11.05 -6.09
C ALA A 29 21.67 -10.05 -7.15
N TYR A 30 20.63 -9.27 -6.85
CA TYR A 30 20.20 -8.17 -7.73
C TYR A 30 21.25 -7.05 -7.82
N LYS A 31 21.86 -6.65 -6.70
CA LYS A 31 22.91 -5.60 -6.68
C LYS A 31 24.16 -6.00 -7.48
N LYS A 32 24.52 -7.29 -7.48
CA LYS A 32 25.64 -7.85 -8.26
C LYS A 32 25.24 -8.26 -9.68
N ALA A 33 24.00 -8.00 -10.10
CA ALA A 33 23.45 -8.39 -11.40
C ALA A 33 23.47 -9.91 -11.68
N TRP A 34 23.51 -10.75 -10.64
CA TRP A 34 23.30 -12.20 -10.77
C TRP A 34 21.85 -12.53 -11.12
N LEU A 35 20.93 -11.67 -10.68
CA LEU A 35 19.51 -11.70 -11.07
C LEU A 35 19.21 -10.51 -11.99
N LYS A 36 18.45 -10.79 -13.05
CA LYS A 36 18.11 -9.79 -14.08
C LYS A 36 17.07 -8.81 -13.58
N THR A 37 17.36 -7.52 -13.72
CA THR A 37 16.39 -6.43 -13.60
C THR A 37 15.96 -6.03 -15.00
N ASN A 38 14.67 -6.13 -15.32
CA ASN A 38 14.14 -5.81 -16.63
C ASN A 38 13.74 -4.34 -16.69
N ARG A 39 14.06 -3.67 -17.79
CA ARG A 39 13.64 -2.30 -18.04
C ARG A 39 12.59 -2.30 -19.15
N VAL A 40 11.53 -1.54 -18.96
CA VAL A 40 10.47 -1.31 -19.95
C VAL A 40 10.65 0.08 -20.57
N LYS A 41 9.90 0.40 -21.63
CA LYS A 41 10.05 1.67 -22.35
C LYS A 41 9.46 2.85 -21.56
N THR A 42 8.36 2.58 -20.87
CA THR A 42 7.59 3.57 -20.11
C THR A 42 8.23 3.82 -18.74
N PRO A 43 8.31 5.08 -18.27
CA PRO A 43 8.77 5.39 -16.92
C PRO A 43 7.99 4.65 -15.84
N VAL A 44 8.70 4.11 -14.84
CA VAL A 44 8.14 3.27 -13.79
C VAL A 44 8.27 3.94 -12.42
N ILE A 45 7.15 4.16 -11.74
CA ILE A 45 7.09 4.61 -10.35
C ILE A 45 6.67 3.43 -9.48
N SER A 46 7.50 3.05 -8.51
CA SER A 46 7.11 2.09 -7.48
C SER A 46 6.62 2.80 -6.23
N VAL A 47 5.49 2.32 -5.71
CA VAL A 47 5.00 2.65 -4.38
C VAL A 47 5.07 1.39 -3.53
N GLY A 48 5.67 1.45 -2.36
CA GLY A 48 5.65 0.32 -1.45
C GLY A 48 6.29 0.62 -0.10
N ASN A 49 6.32 -0.37 0.78
CA ASN A 49 6.78 -0.22 2.15
C ASN A 49 7.71 -1.36 2.58
N LEU A 50 8.42 -1.18 3.69
CA LEU A 50 9.29 -2.23 4.25
C LEU A 50 8.59 -3.16 5.23
N THR A 51 7.37 -2.85 5.66
CA THR A 51 6.62 -3.63 6.67
C THR A 51 5.49 -4.46 6.05
N VAL A 52 4.92 -5.41 6.80
CA VAL A 52 3.59 -5.95 6.51
C VAL A 52 2.52 -5.11 7.19
N GLY A 53 1.34 -5.04 6.57
CA GLY A 53 0.20 -4.26 7.08
C GLY A 53 -0.10 -2.99 6.26
N GLY A 54 -1.15 -2.29 6.69
CA GLY A 54 -1.72 -1.13 6.00
C GLY A 54 -0.93 0.15 6.18
N THR A 55 0.14 0.33 5.40
CA THR A 55 1.00 1.53 5.36
C THR A 55 0.49 2.68 4.49
N GLY A 56 -0.73 2.59 3.97
CA GLY A 56 -1.32 3.67 3.16
C GLY A 56 -0.88 3.68 1.70
N LYS A 57 -0.50 2.53 1.14
CA LYS A 57 -0.14 2.40 -0.29
C LYS A 57 -1.27 2.84 -1.21
N THR A 58 -2.46 2.28 -1.05
CA THR A 58 -3.61 2.53 -1.93
C THR A 58 -3.98 4.02 -2.00
N PRO A 59 -4.06 4.78 -0.88
CA PRO A 59 -4.25 6.23 -0.94
C PRO A 59 -3.14 6.99 -1.68
N VAL A 60 -1.88 6.60 -1.52
CA VAL A 60 -0.75 7.25 -2.22
C VAL A 60 -0.78 6.93 -3.72
N VAL A 61 -1.10 5.69 -4.11
CA VAL A 61 -1.28 5.30 -5.51
C VAL A 61 -2.42 6.10 -6.15
N ASP A 62 -3.58 6.18 -5.48
CA ASP A 62 -4.74 6.99 -5.93
C ASP A 62 -4.37 8.48 -6.09
N PHE A 63 -3.63 9.04 -5.13
CA PHE A 63 -3.14 10.41 -5.22
C PHE A 63 -2.23 10.63 -6.44
N LEU A 64 -1.24 9.76 -6.66
CA LEU A 64 -0.33 9.88 -7.80
C LEU A 64 -1.09 9.79 -9.13
N VAL A 65 -2.02 8.84 -9.24
CA VAL A 65 -2.87 8.67 -10.43
C VAL A 65 -3.63 9.95 -10.74
N ARG A 66 -4.30 10.53 -9.73
CA ARG A 66 -5.05 11.79 -9.87
C ARG A 66 -4.16 12.96 -10.27
N GLU A 67 -2.96 13.06 -9.69
CA GLU A 67 -2.01 14.11 -10.05
C GLU A 67 -1.54 13.98 -11.51
N PHE A 68 -1.27 12.77 -12.01
CA PHE A 68 -0.96 12.56 -13.43
C PHE A 68 -2.13 12.93 -14.33
N GLN A 69 -3.35 12.50 -14.00
CA GLN A 69 -4.54 12.87 -14.76
C GLN A 69 -4.75 14.40 -14.79
N ARG A 70 -4.50 15.08 -13.66
CA ARG A 70 -4.60 16.55 -13.55
C ARG A 70 -3.66 17.28 -14.50
N VAL A 71 -2.47 16.72 -14.74
CA VAL A 71 -1.50 17.26 -15.72
C VAL A 71 -1.63 16.62 -17.11
N GLN A 72 -2.78 16.00 -17.40
CA GLN A 72 -3.10 15.38 -18.69
C GLN A 72 -2.11 14.30 -19.12
N LYS A 73 -1.64 13.51 -18.15
CA LYS A 73 -0.85 12.30 -18.37
C LYS A 73 -1.70 11.06 -18.07
N TYR A 74 -1.45 10.00 -18.82
CA TYR A 74 -2.24 8.77 -18.78
C TYR A 74 -1.47 7.67 -18.04
N PRO A 75 -1.70 7.48 -16.73
CA PRO A 75 -1.05 6.41 -15.98
C PRO A 75 -1.69 5.05 -16.25
N ALA A 76 -0.95 3.97 -16.00
CA ALA A 76 -1.50 2.63 -15.79
C ALA A 76 -1.01 2.06 -14.45
N ILE A 77 -1.91 1.38 -13.72
CA ILE A 77 -1.62 0.81 -12.41
C ILE A 77 -1.27 -0.66 -12.56
N LEU A 78 -0.18 -1.11 -11.93
CA LEU A 78 0.23 -2.51 -11.90
C LEU A 78 0.21 -3.02 -10.45
N SER A 79 -0.65 -3.98 -10.16
CA SER A 79 -0.77 -4.58 -8.83
C SER A 79 -0.64 -6.10 -8.88
N ARG A 80 -0.39 -6.71 -7.71
CA ARG A 80 -0.32 -8.18 -7.58
C ARG A 80 -1.69 -8.85 -7.65
N GLY A 81 -2.72 -8.17 -7.14
CA GLY A 81 -4.03 -8.75 -6.86
C GLY A 81 -3.98 -9.74 -5.71
N TYR A 82 -3.77 -9.22 -4.50
CA TYR A 82 -3.81 -10.04 -3.28
C TYR A 82 -5.21 -10.67 -3.10
N LYS A 83 -5.27 -11.91 -2.62
CA LYS A 83 -6.52 -12.69 -2.37
C LYS A 83 -7.44 -12.95 -3.59
N ARG A 84 -7.02 -12.70 -4.83
CA ARG A 84 -7.84 -13.01 -6.01
C ARG A 84 -7.99 -14.51 -6.28
N LYS A 85 -9.16 -14.92 -6.81
CA LYS A 85 -9.48 -16.33 -7.10
C LYS A 85 -8.58 -16.98 -8.17
N ASN A 86 -8.04 -16.21 -9.12
CA ASN A 86 -7.24 -16.71 -10.25
C ASN A 86 -5.84 -16.09 -10.35
N ALA A 87 -4.95 -16.43 -9.42
CA ALA A 87 -3.59 -15.87 -9.36
C ALA A 87 -2.72 -16.16 -10.60
N ALA A 88 -3.05 -17.18 -11.39
CA ALA A 88 -2.29 -17.62 -12.56
C ALA A 88 -2.49 -16.75 -13.81
N ILE A 89 -3.60 -16.01 -13.90
CA ILE A 89 -3.98 -15.29 -15.12
C ILE A 89 -3.68 -13.79 -14.95
N GLN A 90 -3.09 -13.17 -15.96
CA GLN A 90 -2.95 -11.71 -15.98
C GLN A 90 -4.27 -11.10 -16.42
N GLN A 91 -4.68 -10.03 -15.76
CA GLN A 91 -5.94 -9.38 -16.06
C GLN A 91 -5.72 -7.89 -16.19
N ARG A 92 -6.38 -7.30 -17.19
CA ARG A 92 -6.48 -5.87 -17.41
C ARG A 92 -7.92 -5.46 -17.08
N PHE A 93 -8.08 -4.37 -16.37
CA PHE A 93 -9.39 -3.81 -16.02
C PHE A 93 -9.38 -2.29 -16.08
N ARG A 94 -10.37 -1.72 -16.75
CA ARG A 94 -10.68 -0.29 -16.70
C ARG A 94 -12.15 -0.17 -16.33
N PHE A 95 -12.46 0.52 -15.23
CA PHE A 95 -13.81 0.49 -14.65
C PHE A 95 -14.87 1.16 -15.54
N CYS A 96 -14.48 2.12 -16.39
CA CYS A 96 -15.41 2.72 -17.36
C CYS A 96 -15.79 1.76 -18.51
N GLU A 97 -15.01 0.69 -18.74
CA GLU A 97 -15.31 -0.31 -19.79
C GLU A 97 -16.34 -1.34 -19.29
N ASP A 98 -16.28 -1.73 -18.00
CA ASP A 98 -17.23 -2.67 -17.40
C ASP A 98 -17.32 -2.48 -15.87
N ASN A 99 -18.40 -1.89 -15.38
CA ASN A 99 -18.59 -1.67 -13.95
C ASN A 99 -19.26 -2.86 -13.21
N THR A 100 -19.51 -3.97 -13.90
CA THR A 100 -20.22 -5.14 -13.36
C THR A 100 -19.30 -6.28 -12.93
N ILE A 101 -17.99 -6.11 -13.14
CA ILE A 101 -16.97 -7.12 -12.81
C ILE A 101 -16.93 -7.39 -11.30
N ASP A 102 -16.95 -8.68 -10.93
CA ASP A 102 -16.82 -9.13 -9.55
C ASP A 102 -15.39 -8.83 -9.01
N PRO A 103 -15.27 -8.07 -7.89
CA PRO A 103 -13.99 -7.77 -7.25
C PRO A 103 -13.12 -8.99 -6.96
N ALA A 104 -13.72 -10.17 -6.70
CA ALA A 104 -13.01 -11.40 -6.39
C ALA A 104 -12.05 -11.88 -7.50
N PHE A 105 -12.25 -11.42 -8.74
CA PHE A 105 -11.35 -11.72 -9.86
C PHE A 105 -10.05 -10.91 -9.79
N PHE A 106 -10.10 -9.67 -9.33
CA PHE A 106 -8.96 -8.73 -9.35
C PHE A 106 -8.30 -8.55 -7.98
N GLY A 107 -9.07 -8.74 -6.90
CA GLY A 107 -8.73 -8.40 -5.53
C GLY A 107 -9.25 -7.01 -5.15
N ASP A 108 -9.49 -6.81 -3.85
CA ASP A 108 -10.17 -5.63 -3.33
C ASP A 108 -9.42 -4.33 -3.62
N GLU A 109 -8.09 -4.32 -3.44
CA GLU A 109 -7.26 -3.11 -3.63
C GLU A 109 -7.21 -2.68 -5.12
N PRO A 110 -6.90 -3.56 -6.10
CA PRO A 110 -6.97 -3.20 -7.51
C PRO A 110 -8.35 -2.75 -7.97
N TYR A 111 -9.41 -3.41 -7.49
CA TYR A 111 -10.79 -3.04 -7.82
C TYR A 111 -11.12 -1.64 -7.28
N LEU A 112 -10.76 -1.34 -6.03
CA LEU A 112 -10.95 -0.02 -5.43
C LEU A 112 -10.22 1.08 -6.22
N LEU A 113 -8.98 0.82 -6.66
CA LEU A 113 -8.21 1.78 -7.46
C LEU A 113 -8.87 2.05 -8.83
N ALA A 114 -9.36 1.00 -9.50
CA ALA A 114 -10.08 1.12 -10.76
C ALA A 114 -11.40 1.88 -10.58
N MET A 115 -12.18 1.56 -9.56
CA MET A 115 -13.45 2.24 -9.25
C MET A 115 -13.25 3.73 -8.96
N ARG A 116 -12.18 4.10 -8.25
CA ARG A 116 -11.87 5.51 -7.93
C ARG A 116 -11.30 6.29 -9.10
N ASN A 117 -10.74 5.60 -10.10
CA ASN A 117 -10.11 6.20 -11.28
C ASN A 117 -10.63 5.50 -12.55
N PRO A 118 -11.88 5.74 -12.96
CA PRO A 118 -12.55 4.85 -13.90
C PRO A 118 -11.90 4.70 -15.28
N GLU A 119 -11.19 5.74 -15.73
CA GLU A 119 -10.49 5.78 -17.01
C GLU A 119 -9.09 5.12 -16.98
N VAL A 120 -8.58 4.80 -15.80
CA VAL A 120 -7.20 4.33 -15.62
C VAL A 120 -7.17 2.81 -15.68
N PRO A 121 -6.40 2.21 -16.59
CA PRO A 121 -6.29 0.77 -16.67
C PRO A 121 -5.46 0.23 -15.49
N VAL A 122 -5.98 -0.84 -14.89
CA VAL A 122 -5.38 -1.57 -13.79
C VAL A 122 -5.04 -2.97 -14.26
N TYR A 123 -3.75 -3.31 -14.16
CA TYR A 123 -3.19 -4.60 -14.52
C TYR A 123 -2.86 -5.40 -13.27
N VAL A 124 -3.38 -6.62 -13.21
CA VAL A 124 -3.22 -7.52 -12.08
C VAL A 124 -2.45 -8.76 -12.50
N GLY A 125 -1.29 -8.98 -11.88
CA GLY A 125 -0.44 -10.13 -12.19
C GLY A 125 0.73 -10.33 -11.23
N SER A 126 1.20 -11.56 -11.13
CA SER A 126 2.35 -11.91 -10.29
C SER A 126 3.65 -11.27 -10.81
N SER A 127 3.85 -11.27 -12.14
CA SER A 127 5.02 -10.70 -12.81
C SER A 127 4.77 -9.26 -13.27
N ARG A 128 5.46 -8.31 -12.64
CA ARG A 128 5.38 -6.87 -12.96
C ARG A 128 5.90 -6.55 -14.36
N THR A 129 6.90 -7.31 -14.82
CA THR A 129 7.45 -7.13 -16.16
C THR A 129 6.45 -7.49 -17.24
N ILE A 130 5.70 -8.59 -17.07
CA ILE A 130 4.74 -9.00 -18.09
C ILE A 130 3.51 -8.08 -18.08
N THR A 131 3.02 -7.70 -16.89
CA THR A 131 1.93 -6.71 -16.80
C THR A 131 2.34 -5.34 -17.35
N ALA A 132 3.61 -4.96 -17.22
CA ALA A 132 4.13 -3.72 -17.82
C ALA A 132 4.13 -3.77 -19.34
N HIS A 133 4.62 -4.86 -19.94
CA HIS A 133 4.55 -5.02 -21.40
C HIS A 133 3.10 -5.04 -21.91
N SER A 134 2.21 -5.74 -21.21
CA SER A 134 0.78 -5.73 -21.55
C SER A 134 0.18 -4.32 -21.43
N ALA A 135 0.60 -3.51 -20.46
CA ALA A 135 0.20 -2.11 -20.35
C ALA A 135 0.70 -1.27 -21.54
N GLU A 136 1.97 -1.42 -21.90
CA GLU A 136 2.57 -0.73 -23.06
C GLU A 136 1.86 -1.08 -24.37
N GLU A 137 1.52 -2.35 -24.56
CA GLU A 137 0.90 -2.85 -25.80
C GLU A 137 -0.56 -2.45 -25.94
N ASN A 138 -1.35 -2.49 -24.85
CA ASN A 138 -2.80 -2.32 -24.93
C ASN A 138 -3.27 -0.89 -24.62
N ASP A 139 -2.52 -0.14 -23.81
CA ASP A 139 -2.94 1.20 -23.35
C ASP A 139 -1.90 2.30 -23.59
N ASN A 140 -0.65 1.94 -23.94
CA ASN A 140 0.44 2.89 -24.20
C ASN A 140 0.52 4.06 -23.20
N PRO A 141 0.63 3.78 -21.88
CA PRO A 141 0.58 4.81 -20.85
C PRO A 141 1.81 5.72 -20.86
N ASP A 142 1.66 6.94 -20.35
CA ASP A 142 2.79 7.86 -20.11
C ASP A 142 3.68 7.41 -18.94
N VAL A 143 3.09 6.69 -17.97
CA VAL A 143 3.75 6.28 -16.73
C VAL A 143 3.10 5.01 -16.17
N LEU A 144 3.93 4.11 -15.64
CA LEU A 144 3.49 2.92 -14.91
C LEU A 144 3.62 3.14 -13.40
N ILE A 145 2.54 2.92 -12.65
CA ILE A 145 2.52 3.03 -11.19
C ILE A 145 2.37 1.63 -10.60
N LEU A 146 3.42 1.14 -9.94
CA LEU A 146 3.45 -0.20 -9.36
C LEU A 146 3.03 -0.13 -7.90
N ASP A 147 1.92 -0.80 -7.59
CA ASP A 147 1.41 -0.96 -6.25
C ASP A 147 2.08 -2.15 -5.53
N ASP A 148 2.44 -1.91 -4.27
CA ASP A 148 3.20 -2.81 -3.39
C ASP A 148 4.47 -3.41 -4.02
N ALA A 149 5.31 -2.57 -4.63
CA ALA A 149 6.42 -3.04 -5.48
C ALA A 149 7.83 -2.77 -4.97
N TYR A 150 8.01 -2.33 -3.71
CA TYR A 150 9.33 -2.01 -3.16
C TYR A 150 10.30 -3.22 -3.15
N GLN A 151 9.76 -4.44 -3.01
CA GLN A 151 10.49 -5.71 -3.05
C GLN A 151 10.56 -6.32 -4.48
N HIS A 152 9.92 -5.71 -5.48
CA HIS A 152 9.90 -6.20 -6.86
C HIS A 152 11.14 -5.75 -7.63
N LEU A 153 12.29 -6.28 -7.22
CA LEU A 153 13.60 -5.93 -7.80
C LEU A 153 13.81 -6.40 -9.25
N SER A 154 12.92 -7.25 -9.78
CA SER A 154 13.01 -7.78 -11.16
C SER A 154 12.61 -6.78 -12.25
N ILE A 155 12.06 -5.63 -11.87
CA ILE A 155 11.70 -4.53 -12.76
C ILE A 155 12.42 -3.26 -12.31
N HIS A 156 12.99 -2.53 -13.27
CA HIS A 156 13.61 -1.24 -13.05
C HIS A 156 12.53 -0.21 -12.66
N ARG A 157 12.85 0.68 -11.73
CA ARG A 157 11.96 1.78 -11.33
C ARG A 157 12.74 3.07 -11.46
N ASP A 158 12.20 4.02 -12.18
CA ASP A 158 12.78 5.35 -12.40
C ASP A 158 12.50 6.28 -11.21
N LEU A 159 11.45 5.98 -10.42
CA LEU A 159 11.19 6.58 -9.12
C LEU A 159 10.71 5.50 -8.14
N ASN A 160 11.35 5.37 -6.99
CA ASN A 160 11.06 4.35 -5.99
C ASN A 160 10.67 5.01 -4.65
N LEU A 161 9.38 5.04 -4.36
CA LEU A 161 8.79 5.69 -3.19
C LEU A 161 8.63 4.69 -2.04
N LEU A 162 9.26 5.00 -0.91
CA LEU A 162 9.12 4.22 0.32
C LEU A 162 8.10 4.85 1.26
N LEU A 163 7.05 4.10 1.58
CA LEU A 163 6.05 4.49 2.57
C LEU A 163 6.42 3.98 3.96
N ILE A 164 6.27 4.87 4.95
CA ILE A 164 6.41 4.56 6.37
C ILE A 164 5.17 5.11 7.09
N ASP A 165 4.53 4.24 7.87
CA ASP A 165 3.35 4.60 8.64
C ASP A 165 3.75 5.43 9.88
N ALA A 166 3.16 6.61 10.09
CA ALA A 166 3.47 7.48 11.22
C ALA A 166 3.22 6.83 12.59
N VAL A 167 2.29 5.88 12.68
CA VAL A 167 1.92 5.21 13.93
C VAL A 167 2.88 4.06 14.24
N GLN A 168 3.17 3.22 13.25
CA GLN A 168 3.92 1.98 13.44
C GLN A 168 5.42 2.13 13.20
N GLY A 169 5.84 3.07 12.35
CA GLY A 169 7.23 3.17 11.89
C GLY A 169 7.75 1.82 11.37
N PHE A 170 8.86 1.35 11.95
CA PHE A 170 9.42 0.02 11.71
C PHE A 170 9.14 -1.00 12.84
N GLY A 171 8.25 -0.67 13.77
CA GLY A 171 7.86 -1.54 14.88
C GLY A 171 9.06 -2.00 15.71
N ASN A 172 9.19 -3.32 15.89
CA ASN A 172 10.31 -3.92 16.64
C ASN A 172 11.60 -4.09 15.80
N ARG A 173 11.65 -3.58 14.56
CA ARG A 173 12.82 -3.62 13.66
C ARG A 173 13.35 -5.02 13.36
N HIS A 174 12.51 -6.04 13.56
CA HIS A 174 12.83 -7.40 13.16
C HIS A 174 12.05 -7.79 11.91
N LEU A 175 12.65 -8.68 11.14
CA LEU A 175 11.99 -9.23 9.97
C LEU A 175 10.94 -10.26 10.34
N LEU A 176 10.07 -10.56 9.39
CA LEU A 176 9.16 -11.70 9.47
C LEU A 176 9.91 -13.00 9.78
N PRO A 177 9.31 -13.92 10.55
CA PRO A 177 8.00 -13.80 11.22
C PRO A 177 8.07 -13.18 12.63
N TYR A 178 9.26 -12.79 13.13
CA TYR A 178 9.41 -12.24 14.49
C TYR A 178 8.96 -10.78 14.61
N GLY A 179 9.15 -10.00 13.56
CA GLY A 179 8.68 -8.64 13.44
C GLY A 179 7.90 -8.41 12.15
N ALA A 180 7.59 -7.15 11.88
CA ALA A 180 6.77 -6.78 10.72
C ALA A 180 7.60 -6.48 9.47
N LEU A 181 8.93 -6.41 9.54
CA LEU A 181 9.75 -6.04 8.38
C LEU A 181 9.80 -7.17 7.33
N ARG A 182 9.57 -6.82 6.07
CA ARG A 182 9.77 -7.66 4.89
C ARG A 182 11.22 -7.67 4.45
N GLU A 183 11.92 -6.55 4.63
CA GLU A 183 13.36 -6.40 4.42
C GLU A 183 13.96 -5.52 5.53
N PRO A 184 15.27 -5.57 5.79
CA PRO A 184 15.89 -4.77 6.85
C PRO A 184 15.69 -3.27 6.63
N GLU A 185 15.60 -2.46 7.69
CA GLU A 185 15.26 -1.03 7.55
C GLU A 185 16.28 -0.27 6.71
N ASN A 186 17.54 -0.71 6.66
CA ASN A 186 18.59 -0.10 5.83
C ASN A 186 18.32 -0.18 4.31
N GLN A 187 17.30 -0.91 3.89
CA GLN A 187 16.83 -0.93 2.50
C GLN A 187 16.06 0.34 2.12
N TRP A 188 15.86 1.29 3.04
CA TRP A 188 15.50 2.68 2.71
C TRP A 188 16.46 3.30 1.70
N LYS A 189 17.73 2.85 1.66
CA LYS A 189 18.76 3.36 0.73
C LYS A 189 18.42 3.21 -0.76
N ARG A 190 17.39 2.43 -1.09
CA ARG A 190 16.89 2.29 -2.47
C ARG A 190 15.75 3.25 -2.79
N ALA A 191 15.26 4.01 -1.82
CA ALA A 191 14.19 4.97 -2.05
C ALA A 191 14.76 6.29 -2.56
N ASP A 192 14.10 6.81 -3.58
CA ASP A 192 14.36 8.14 -4.11
C ASP A 192 13.65 9.20 -3.27
N ALA A 193 12.56 8.83 -2.59
CA ALA A 193 11.91 9.63 -1.56
C ALA A 193 11.18 8.73 -0.55
N ILE A 194 11.00 9.25 0.67
CA ILE A 194 10.21 8.62 1.72
C ILE A 194 8.92 9.41 1.94
N ILE A 195 7.81 8.71 2.08
CA ILE A 195 6.49 9.28 2.39
C ILE A 195 6.03 8.75 3.74
N ILE A 196 5.88 9.64 4.71
CA ILE A 196 5.31 9.34 6.02
C ILE A 196 3.79 9.45 5.93
N THR A 197 3.10 8.32 5.91
CA THR A 197 1.64 8.27 5.78
C THR A 197 0.95 8.43 7.13
N LYS A 198 -0.33 8.87 7.10
CA LYS A 198 -1.16 9.11 8.31
C LYS A 198 -0.57 10.17 9.25
N SER A 199 0.17 11.13 8.71
CA SER A 199 0.90 12.15 9.48
C SER A 199 -0.01 13.12 10.26
N ASN A 200 -1.31 13.16 9.96
CA ASN A 200 -2.31 13.91 10.73
C ASN A 200 -3.11 13.05 11.73
N LEU A 201 -2.92 11.73 11.73
CA LEU A 201 -3.62 10.79 12.63
C LEU A 201 -2.74 10.33 13.80
N ALA A 202 -1.44 10.58 13.70
CA ALA A 202 -0.46 10.45 14.78
C ALA A 202 0.71 11.39 14.51
N SER A 203 1.42 11.77 15.59
CA SER A 203 2.69 12.50 15.45
C SER A 203 3.69 11.65 14.65
N SER A 204 4.31 12.28 13.66
CA SER A 204 5.40 11.71 12.88
C SER A 204 6.78 11.95 13.52
N ASP A 205 6.85 12.59 14.69
CA ASP A 205 8.11 13.02 15.31
C ASP A 205 9.05 11.85 15.59
N SER A 206 8.52 10.74 16.10
CA SER A 206 9.31 9.53 16.39
C SER A 206 9.88 8.91 15.11
N VAL A 207 9.09 8.88 14.04
CA VAL A 207 9.52 8.40 12.72
C VAL A 207 10.56 9.33 12.13
N MET A 208 10.32 10.64 12.17
CA MET A 208 11.27 11.66 11.71
C MET A 208 12.60 11.58 12.46
N GLN A 209 12.57 11.43 13.79
CA GLN A 209 13.77 11.26 14.60
C GLN A 209 14.55 10.01 14.21
N MET A 210 13.85 8.87 14.03
CA MET A 210 14.46 7.62 13.57
C MET A 210 15.09 7.77 12.17
N LEU A 211 14.41 8.43 11.23
CA LEU A 211 14.91 8.64 9.87
C LEU A 211 16.12 9.58 9.86
N GLN A 212 16.08 10.69 10.58
CA GLN A 212 17.12 11.72 10.55
C GLN A 212 18.34 11.36 11.41
N HIS A 213 18.14 10.89 12.64
CA HIS A 213 19.24 10.72 13.60
C HIS A 213 19.79 9.29 13.63
N GLU A 214 18.93 8.27 13.56
CA GLU A 214 19.38 6.89 13.63
C GLU A 214 19.81 6.34 12.27
N LEU A 215 18.94 6.50 11.26
CA LEU A 215 19.17 5.97 9.92
C LEU A 215 19.93 6.91 9.01
N LYS A 216 19.94 8.21 9.34
CA LYS A 216 20.59 9.27 8.57
C LYS A 216 20.17 9.24 7.11
N VAL A 217 18.85 9.24 6.90
CA VAL A 217 18.23 9.26 5.57
C VAL A 217 18.69 10.50 4.81
N SER A 218 19.11 10.29 3.56
CA SER A 218 19.64 11.35 2.70
C SER A 218 18.68 11.80 1.61
N CYS A 219 17.63 11.03 1.32
CA CYS A 219 16.62 11.39 0.33
C CYS A 219 15.51 12.26 0.92
N PRO A 220 14.74 12.98 0.09
CA PRO A 220 13.61 13.79 0.54
C PRO A 220 12.58 12.98 1.34
N ILE A 221 12.03 13.60 2.38
CA ILE A 221 10.99 13.04 3.23
C ILE A 221 9.75 13.94 3.13
N PHE A 222 8.60 13.35 2.80
CA PHE A 222 7.32 14.03 2.67
C PHE A 222 6.31 13.48 3.66
N ASN A 223 5.43 14.34 4.16
CA ASN A 223 4.28 13.93 4.96
C ASN A 223 3.05 13.78 4.06
N PHE A 224 2.31 12.69 4.25
CA PHE A 224 1.06 12.43 3.57
C PHE A 224 -0.09 12.38 4.57
N ASN A 225 -0.97 13.37 4.48
CA ASN A 225 -2.12 13.56 5.35
C ASN A 225 -3.38 12.97 4.71
N TYR A 226 -4.26 12.43 5.54
CA TYR A 226 -5.55 11.90 5.10
C TYR A 226 -6.63 12.93 5.39
N GLU A 227 -7.36 13.32 4.35
CA GLU A 227 -8.48 14.25 4.47
C GLU A 227 -9.80 13.51 4.22
N VAL A 228 -10.77 13.68 5.12
CA VAL A 228 -12.10 13.11 4.94
C VAL A 228 -12.88 14.00 3.99
N GLN A 229 -13.23 13.49 2.82
CA GLN A 229 -14.01 14.22 1.83
C GLN A 229 -15.52 14.18 2.15
N GLY A 230 -15.97 13.11 2.81
CA GLY A 230 -17.37 12.88 3.15
C GLY A 230 -17.64 11.40 3.39
N LEU A 231 -18.89 11.07 3.66
CA LEU A 231 -19.36 9.70 3.78
C LEU A 231 -20.23 9.38 2.58
N THR A 232 -20.03 8.20 2.01
CA THR A 232 -20.87 7.69 0.93
C THR A 232 -21.65 6.51 1.45
N ARG A 233 -22.96 6.50 1.21
CA ARG A 233 -23.81 5.34 1.51
C ARG A 233 -23.35 4.17 0.64
N LEU A 234 -23.43 2.95 1.16
CA LEU A 234 -22.90 1.75 0.48
C LEU A 234 -23.50 1.50 -0.92
N ASP A 235 -24.73 1.98 -1.17
CA ASP A 235 -25.36 1.90 -2.49
C ASP A 235 -24.91 3.00 -3.47
N GLY A 236 -23.99 3.88 -3.06
CA GLY A 236 -23.48 5.01 -3.83
C GLY A 236 -24.46 6.16 -4.04
N LYS A 237 -25.70 6.08 -3.51
CA LYS A 237 -26.78 7.04 -3.85
C LYS A 237 -26.83 8.27 -2.96
N ALA A 238 -26.16 8.24 -1.81
CA ALA A 238 -26.16 9.36 -0.87
C ALA A 238 -24.74 9.70 -0.45
N HIS A 239 -24.45 11.00 -0.44
CA HIS A 239 -23.20 11.55 0.06
C HIS A 239 -23.53 12.51 1.20
N LEU A 240 -22.96 12.24 2.38
CA LEU A 240 -23.04 13.12 3.53
C LEU A 240 -21.71 13.87 3.66
N ASN A 241 -21.79 15.16 3.87
CA ASN A 241 -20.62 15.97 4.17
C ASN A 241 -20.22 15.83 5.65
N LEU A 242 -19.03 16.34 5.97
CA LEU A 242 -18.49 16.32 7.34
C LEU A 242 -19.34 17.11 8.35
N LYS A 243 -20.06 18.15 7.92
CA LYS A 243 -20.91 18.95 8.81
C LYS A 243 -22.15 18.18 9.25
N GLU A 244 -22.68 17.31 8.39
CA GLU A 244 -23.86 16.50 8.66
C GLU A 244 -23.61 15.39 9.69
N ILE A 245 -22.36 14.95 9.84
CA ILE A 245 -21.97 13.92 10.81
C ILE A 245 -21.47 14.49 12.14
N LYS A 246 -21.23 15.80 12.24
CA LYS A 246 -20.77 16.43 13.47
C LYS A 246 -21.81 16.22 14.59
N ASN A 247 -21.36 15.80 15.77
CA ASN A 247 -22.16 15.44 16.93
C ASN A 247 -23.14 14.27 16.68
N LYS A 248 -22.95 13.49 15.61
CA LYS A 248 -23.67 12.23 15.43
C LYS A 248 -22.99 11.12 16.23
N ARG A 249 -23.83 10.20 16.69
CA ARG A 249 -23.44 8.98 17.38
C ARG A 249 -23.39 7.85 16.35
N LEU A 250 -22.21 7.28 16.11
CA LEU A 250 -22.00 6.25 15.09
C LEU A 250 -21.49 4.95 15.72
N LEU A 251 -22.02 3.83 15.22
CA LEU A 251 -21.41 2.52 15.36
C LEU A 251 -20.46 2.31 14.17
N LEU A 252 -19.20 1.98 14.43
CA LEU A 252 -18.23 1.73 13.36
C LEU A 252 -18.07 0.24 13.11
N THR A 253 -17.97 -0.13 11.84
CA THR A 253 -17.59 -1.47 11.40
C THR A 253 -16.39 -1.37 10.46
N SER A 254 -15.40 -2.24 10.61
CA SER A 254 -14.20 -2.21 9.76
C SER A 254 -13.53 -3.57 9.63
N GLY A 255 -13.00 -3.85 8.45
CA GLY A 255 -12.23 -5.06 8.09
C GLY A 255 -10.88 -4.67 7.52
N ILE A 256 -10.18 -3.78 8.25
CA ILE A 256 -8.91 -3.17 7.83
C ILE A 256 -7.79 -3.49 8.82
N ALA A 257 -6.55 -3.47 8.35
CA ALA A 257 -5.37 -3.75 9.17
C ALA A 257 -5.18 -2.82 10.41
N GLN A 258 -5.75 -1.61 10.41
CA GLN A 258 -5.59 -0.64 11.51
C GLN A 258 -6.89 0.15 11.81
N PRO A 259 -7.87 -0.45 12.53
CA PRO A 259 -9.15 0.17 12.86
C PRO A 259 -9.04 1.49 13.64
N LYS A 260 -8.13 1.56 14.61
CA LYS A 260 -7.93 2.77 15.45
C LYS A 260 -7.59 4.03 14.68
N GLY A 261 -6.92 3.91 13.52
CA GLY A 261 -6.65 5.06 12.66
C GLY A 261 -7.92 5.63 12.04
N PHE A 262 -8.87 4.77 11.70
CA PHE A 262 -10.18 5.14 11.17
C PHE A 262 -11.07 5.78 12.26
N GLU A 263 -11.04 5.26 13.49
CA GLU A 263 -11.73 5.87 14.64
C GLU A 263 -11.24 7.30 14.87
N ARG A 264 -9.93 7.50 15.04
CA ARG A 264 -9.34 8.83 15.26
C ARG A 264 -9.67 9.82 14.15
N LEU A 265 -9.70 9.36 12.90
CA LEU A 265 -10.05 10.18 11.75
C LEU A 265 -11.47 10.74 11.89
N LEU A 266 -12.44 9.95 12.38
CA LEU A 266 -13.81 10.41 12.57
C LEU A 266 -13.99 11.25 13.85
N GLU A 267 -13.30 10.89 14.93
CA GLU A 267 -13.30 11.66 16.18
C GLU A 267 -12.78 13.09 15.98
N GLN A 268 -11.73 13.26 15.15
CA GLN A 268 -11.20 14.57 14.76
C GLN A 268 -12.25 15.47 14.06
N HIS A 269 -13.32 14.87 13.53
CA HIS A 269 -14.43 15.57 12.88
C HIS A 269 -15.66 15.70 13.79
N GLY A 270 -15.51 15.47 15.10
CA GLY A 270 -16.57 15.67 16.10
C GLY A 270 -17.66 14.61 16.09
N VAL A 271 -17.33 13.40 15.63
CA VAL A 271 -18.21 12.22 15.72
C VAL A 271 -18.02 11.55 17.08
N GLU A 272 -19.12 11.14 17.72
CA GLU A 272 -19.09 10.28 18.91
C GLU A 272 -19.19 8.81 18.46
N ILE A 273 -18.16 8.01 18.73
CA ILE A 273 -18.17 6.58 18.42
C ILE A 273 -18.78 5.83 19.60
N THR A 274 -19.96 5.23 19.40
CA THR A 274 -20.69 4.53 20.46
C THR A 274 -20.29 3.06 20.60
N GLY A 275 -19.55 2.53 19.63
CA GLY A 275 -19.05 1.17 19.62
C GLY A 275 -18.33 0.82 18.33
N THR A 276 -17.58 -0.27 18.34
CA THR A 276 -16.83 -0.77 17.19
C THR A 276 -17.09 -2.26 16.98
N ILE A 277 -17.19 -2.65 15.71
CA ILE A 277 -17.20 -4.05 15.25
C ILE A 277 -16.01 -4.22 14.33
N GLU A 278 -15.01 -4.99 14.80
CA GLU A 278 -13.77 -5.22 14.09
C GLU A 278 -13.76 -6.62 13.46
N PHE A 279 -13.50 -6.67 12.16
CA PHE A 279 -13.31 -7.89 11.39
C PHE A 279 -11.84 -8.04 10.95
N PRO A 280 -11.41 -9.26 10.59
CA PRO A 280 -10.10 -9.48 9.97
C PRO A 280 -9.88 -8.63 8.71
N ASP A 281 -8.62 -8.36 8.39
CA ASP A 281 -8.25 -7.61 7.19
C ASP A 281 -8.71 -8.32 5.91
N HIS A 282 -9.38 -7.57 5.02
CA HIS A 282 -10.09 -8.08 3.85
C HIS A 282 -11.19 -9.10 4.18
N HIS A 283 -12.02 -8.77 5.18
CA HIS A 283 -13.26 -9.51 5.44
C HIS A 283 -14.27 -9.25 4.32
N ASP A 284 -14.95 -10.28 3.84
CA ASP A 284 -15.94 -10.22 2.75
C ASP A 284 -17.34 -9.79 3.21
N TYR A 285 -17.54 -9.67 4.54
CA TYR A 285 -18.80 -9.29 5.17
C TYR A 285 -19.96 -10.22 4.85
N HIS A 286 -19.68 -11.46 4.46
CA HIS A 286 -20.69 -12.50 4.34
C HIS A 286 -20.94 -13.15 5.71
N GLY A 287 -22.22 -13.23 6.07
CA GLY A 287 -22.75 -13.87 7.27
C GLY A 287 -24.16 -14.36 7.01
#